data_AF-A0A9W8RNX8-F1
#
_entry.id   AF-A0A9W8RNX8-F1
#
_cell.length_a   1.000
_cell.length_b   1.000
_cell.length_c   1.000
_cell.angle_alpha   90.00
_cell.angle_beta   90.00
_cell.angle_gamma   90.00
#
_symmetry.space_group_name_H-M   'P 1'
#
loop_
_entity.id
_entity.type
_entity.pdbx_description
1 polymer ?
#
loop_
_entity_poly.entity_id
_entity_poly.type
_entity_poly.pdbx_seq_one_letter_code
_entity_poly.pdbx_strand_id
1 'polypeptide(L)'
;MSQTLERPSLNSRDLLEPDEITLSNDTAETFRSDTDLEQEDEWHQPSVFINLHRFQDDNPGLGGLLLLSKILVEGFDPFHGAPADVEQYGRYPQWPIQDRGGHERKLTALELSIISESKNFISSSGCRRVIDAIYQGQIVYTPLSFVDILPNHYEYRPVALYEPRKAPLLNHHRLAVPRTRYIIELLHYIVLTLLYICTMQNREAESLSGYEAVFILYSAGWVLHEFAAIIEHGWMIHSQKLWSFLDLSFTLIFLVYITSRAFEMGVSGTQNSMALNVLCLAAPILLTRLAFNILPDHIVFISLHAMMKEFLILTFLALWCFTGFLLALQWLGPGDSTIPGDFTVIKWLLWIWFGLDGTGIEASVQFHAVLGPALTIAFAFLGNTLFLTILVSLLTNRFSNIITSEAVEIQFRRAVLTFEGVKSDAIFAYPPPINLFALLLLLPLKFFVSSYAFHAIHVLLVRIANAPILFIVSFYERQRLWVDSSDAVKPPRRWRFTGFSPHGDIQAVFEVDTPAHVLREADELDGLSEMGFSDGDAVSRISREIRTPVVFALSNAGTRSPTQAAVI
;
A
#
# COMPACT_ATOMS: atom_id res chain seq x y z
N MET A 1 12.66 72.91 -38.88
CA MET A 1 12.04 71.64 -39.26
C MET A 1 12.09 70.74 -38.01
N SER A 2 11.11 70.78 -37.11
CA SER A 2 9.78 70.13 -37.18
C SER A 2 9.89 68.60 -37.16
N GLN A 3 9.21 67.80 -36.35
CA GLN A 3 8.13 68.01 -35.37
C GLN A 3 7.81 66.62 -34.75
N THR A 4 7.62 66.54 -33.42
CA THR A 4 6.45 65.97 -32.67
C THR A 4 5.66 64.78 -33.25
N LEU A 5 5.30 63.74 -32.48
CA LEU A 5 4.05 63.60 -31.67
C LEU A 5 4.12 62.27 -30.86
N GLU A 6 4.04 62.22 -29.53
CA GLU A 6 2.85 62.10 -28.65
C GLU A 6 1.90 60.88 -28.83
N ARG A 7 1.96 59.95 -27.84
CA ARG A 7 0.92 59.20 -27.07
C ARG A 7 -0.44 58.81 -27.73
N PRO A 8 -1.07 57.65 -27.37
CA PRO A 8 -1.65 57.51 -26.03
C PRO A 8 -1.68 56.13 -25.36
N SER A 9 -1.66 56.19 -24.04
CA SER A 9 -2.20 55.22 -23.09
C SER A 9 -3.72 55.06 -23.28
N LEU A 10 -4.20 53.83 -23.40
CA LEU A 10 -5.62 53.51 -23.29
C LEU A 10 -5.83 52.35 -22.31
N ASN A 11 -6.62 52.65 -21.29
CA ASN A 11 -7.28 51.72 -20.39
C ASN A 11 -8.00 50.63 -21.19
N SER A 12 -7.79 49.38 -20.78
CA SER A 12 -8.71 48.28 -21.04
C SER A 12 -9.07 47.66 -19.68
N ARG A 13 -9.93 48.37 -18.95
CA ARG A 13 -10.95 47.67 -18.15
C ARG A 13 -11.90 47.01 -19.15
N ASP A 14 -12.38 45.83 -18.77
CA ASP A 14 -13.33 44.95 -19.47
C ASP A 14 -12.69 43.94 -20.41
N LEU A 15 -12.52 42.70 -19.91
CA LEU A 15 -12.82 41.43 -20.58
C LEU A 15 -12.76 40.27 -19.55
N LEU A 16 -13.87 40.07 -18.85
CA LEU A 16 -14.46 38.80 -18.38
C LEU A 16 -13.52 37.65 -17.92
N GLU A 17 -13.29 37.55 -16.61
CA GLU A 17 -12.90 36.30 -15.92
C GLU A 17 -14.16 35.55 -15.44
N PRO A 18 -14.21 34.20 -15.54
CA PRO A 18 -15.30 33.40 -14.99
C PRO A 18 -15.11 33.10 -13.50
N ASP A 19 -16.17 33.35 -12.73
CA ASP A 19 -16.40 33.10 -11.30
C ASP A 19 -15.49 32.05 -10.61
N GLU A 20 -14.48 32.56 -9.91
CA GLU A 20 -13.77 31.86 -8.84
C GLU A 20 -14.51 32.17 -7.53
N ILE A 21 -15.11 31.15 -6.89
CA ILE A 21 -15.72 31.29 -5.57
C ILE A 21 -14.58 31.47 -4.56
N THR A 22 -14.21 32.72 -4.32
CA THR A 22 -13.31 33.16 -3.26
C THR A 22 -14.08 33.16 -1.94
N LEU A 23 -13.81 32.15 -1.09
CA LEU A 23 -14.16 32.22 0.32
C LEU A 23 -13.26 33.27 1.00
N SER A 24 -13.89 34.18 1.73
CA SER A 24 -13.30 35.35 2.37
C SER A 24 -12.11 35.03 3.28
N ASN A 25 -11.09 35.90 3.25
CA ASN A 25 -9.91 35.89 4.11
C ASN A 25 -10.21 35.83 5.63
N ASP A 26 -11.44 36.10 6.05
CA ASP A 26 -11.85 36.12 7.45
C ASP A 26 -11.66 34.77 8.17
N THR A 27 -11.82 33.63 7.49
CA THR A 27 -11.66 32.31 8.13
C THR A 27 -10.20 31.91 8.37
N ALA A 28 -9.26 32.48 7.61
CA ALA A 28 -7.82 32.23 7.81
C ALA A 28 -7.25 33.11 8.93
N GLU A 29 -7.79 34.32 9.14
CA GLU A 29 -7.44 35.16 10.28
C GLU A 29 -8.00 34.63 11.60
N THR A 30 -9.15 33.95 11.59
CA THR A 30 -9.70 33.32 12.82
C THR A 30 -8.78 32.22 13.36
N PHE A 31 -8.08 31.50 12.47
CA PHE A 31 -7.09 30.49 12.87
C PHE A 31 -5.82 31.10 13.48
N ARG A 32 -5.56 32.38 13.22
CA ARG A 32 -4.37 33.11 13.67
C ARG A 32 -4.59 33.87 14.98
N SER A 33 -5.82 34.27 15.28
CA SER A 33 -6.12 34.96 16.55
C SER A 33 -6.28 34.02 17.74
N ASP A 34 -6.64 32.75 17.51
CA ASP A 34 -6.81 31.77 18.60
C ASP A 34 -5.49 31.16 19.10
N THR A 35 -4.36 31.49 18.46
CA THR A 35 -3.02 31.03 18.87
C THR A 35 -2.26 31.99 19.79
N ASP A 36 -2.81 33.18 20.08
CA ASP A 36 -2.09 34.25 20.78
C ASP A 36 -2.55 34.46 22.25
N LEU A 37 -3.12 33.44 22.90
CA LEU A 37 -3.32 33.47 24.35
C LEU A 37 -2.22 32.66 25.05
N GLU A 38 -1.24 33.40 25.55
CA GLU A 38 -0.19 32.95 26.47
C GLU A 38 -0.77 32.10 27.62
N GLN A 39 -0.37 30.83 27.66
CA GLN A 39 -0.24 30.12 28.92
C GLN A 39 0.95 29.15 28.83
N GLU A 40 2.05 29.60 29.43
CA GLU A 40 3.19 28.76 29.81
C GLU A 40 2.68 27.61 30.69
N ASP A 41 2.93 26.37 30.26
CA ASP A 41 3.34 25.20 31.06
C ASP A 41 2.83 23.87 30.48
N GLU A 42 3.74 22.90 30.43
CA GLU A 42 3.57 21.48 30.07
C GLU A 42 3.15 21.13 28.63
N TRP A 43 4.13 20.61 27.87
CA TRP A 43 3.92 19.86 26.63
C TRP A 43 3.19 18.53 26.91
N HIS A 44 1.90 18.61 27.18
CA HIS A 44 1.01 17.46 27.10
C HIS A 44 0.79 17.14 25.62
N GLN A 45 1.15 15.92 25.22
CA GLN A 45 0.95 15.37 23.88
C GLN A 45 -0.51 15.15 23.38
N PRO A 46 -1.64 15.37 24.12
CA PRO A 46 -2.97 15.12 23.58
C PRO A 46 -3.59 16.30 22.79
N SER A 47 -2.96 17.48 22.72
CA SER A 47 -3.58 18.67 22.11
C SER A 47 -3.86 18.55 20.61
N VAL A 48 -2.93 18.02 19.82
CA VAL A 48 -3.10 17.89 18.36
C VAL A 48 -4.18 16.87 18.00
N PHE A 49 -4.24 15.75 18.71
CA PHE A 49 -5.25 14.71 18.51
C PHE A 49 -6.65 15.19 18.83
N ILE A 50 -6.80 15.89 19.95
CA ILE A 50 -8.07 16.48 20.37
C ILE A 50 -8.52 17.53 19.35
N ASN A 51 -7.60 18.32 18.79
CA ASN A 51 -7.92 19.34 17.79
C ASN A 51 -8.34 18.74 16.44
N LEU A 52 -7.69 17.68 15.93
CA LEU A 52 -8.09 17.02 14.68
C LEU A 52 -9.45 16.32 14.78
N HIS A 53 -9.73 15.67 15.91
CA HIS A 53 -11.00 15.00 16.15
C HIS A 53 -12.14 16.03 16.23
N ARG A 54 -11.98 17.06 17.09
CA ARG A 54 -12.97 18.14 17.22
C ARG A 54 -13.23 18.85 15.90
N PHE A 55 -12.17 19.16 15.16
CA PHE A 55 -12.29 19.80 13.85
C PHE A 55 -13.12 18.96 12.86
N GLN A 56 -12.97 17.63 12.88
CA GLN A 56 -13.78 16.74 12.06
C GLN A 56 -15.25 16.76 12.48
N ASP A 57 -15.52 16.68 13.79
CA ASP A 57 -16.88 16.69 14.33
C ASP A 57 -17.59 18.01 13.99
N ASP A 58 -16.86 19.11 14.03
CA ASP A 58 -17.35 20.44 13.68
C ASP A 58 -17.57 20.60 12.15
N ASN A 59 -16.84 19.84 11.32
CA ASN A 59 -16.87 19.96 9.86
C ASN A 59 -17.02 18.60 9.12
N PRO A 60 -18.18 17.94 9.21
CA PRO A 60 -18.43 16.66 8.54
C PRO A 60 -18.61 16.78 7.02
N GLY A 61 -18.83 17.98 6.47
CA GLY A 61 -19.05 18.19 5.04
C GLY A 61 -17.82 17.99 4.13
N LEU A 62 -18.03 18.05 2.80
CA LEU A 62 -16.97 18.00 1.79
C LEU A 62 -15.97 19.17 1.93
N GLY A 63 -16.44 20.35 2.35
CA GLY A 63 -15.56 21.51 2.62
C GLY A 63 -14.58 21.25 3.76
N GLY A 64 -15.04 20.61 4.85
CA GLY A 64 -14.20 20.19 5.96
C GLY A 64 -13.16 19.14 5.56
N LEU A 65 -13.56 18.18 4.72
CA LEU A 65 -12.63 17.21 4.15
C LEU A 65 -11.54 17.90 3.34
N LEU A 66 -11.88 18.85 2.48
CA LEU A 66 -10.91 19.58 1.67
C LEU A 66 -9.93 20.39 2.53
N LEU A 67 -10.43 21.07 3.57
CA LEU A 67 -9.57 21.83 4.50
C LEU A 67 -8.62 20.90 5.26
N LEU A 68 -9.12 19.80 5.80
CA LEU A 68 -8.30 18.79 6.49
C LEU A 68 -7.26 18.16 5.56
N SER A 69 -7.64 17.92 4.31
CA SER A 69 -6.74 17.37 3.30
C SER A 69 -5.65 18.36 2.92
N LYS A 70 -5.97 19.66 2.82
CA LYS A 70 -4.94 20.70 2.65
C LYS A 70 -3.95 20.66 3.80
N ILE A 71 -4.41 20.66 5.05
CA ILE A 71 -3.51 20.62 6.22
C ILE A 71 -2.60 19.39 6.23
N LEU A 72 -3.14 18.20 5.89
CA LEU A 72 -2.40 16.93 6.00
C LEU A 72 -1.55 16.58 4.77
N VAL A 73 -1.93 17.06 3.58
CA VAL A 73 -1.33 16.67 2.28
C VAL A 73 -0.56 17.82 1.64
N GLU A 74 -0.78 19.06 2.06
CA GLU A 74 0.04 20.16 1.60
C GLU A 74 1.47 20.00 2.10
N GLY A 75 2.44 20.22 1.21
CA GLY A 75 3.85 20.05 1.53
C GLY A 75 4.34 21.17 2.43
N PHE A 76 4.99 20.82 3.54
CA PHE A 76 5.74 21.76 4.36
C PHE A 76 7.22 21.40 4.37
N ASP A 77 8.07 22.38 4.66
CA ASP A 77 9.49 22.14 4.91
C ASP A 77 9.67 21.69 6.37
N PRO A 78 10.21 20.48 6.63
CA PRO A 78 10.44 20.00 8.00
C PRO A 78 11.38 20.90 8.81
N PHE A 79 12.23 21.66 8.14
CA PHE A 79 13.18 22.58 8.77
C PHE A 79 12.66 24.01 8.85
N HIS A 80 11.38 24.26 8.51
CA HIS A 80 10.82 25.59 8.60
C HIS A 80 10.90 26.14 10.03
N GLY A 81 11.64 27.23 10.23
CA GLY A 81 11.85 27.84 11.54
C GLY A 81 12.98 27.23 12.37
N ALA A 82 13.77 26.30 11.80
CA ALA A 82 14.94 25.73 12.47
C ALA A 82 16.13 26.71 12.50
N PRO A 83 17.01 26.64 13.52
CA PRO A 83 18.26 27.40 13.52
C PRO A 83 19.12 27.08 12.29
N ALA A 84 19.82 28.08 11.76
CA ALA A 84 20.60 27.95 10.52
C ALA A 84 21.63 26.80 10.55
N ASP A 85 22.19 26.49 11.72
CA ASP A 85 23.15 25.40 11.90
C ASP A 85 22.50 24.01 11.66
N VAL A 86 21.24 23.85 12.09
CA VAL A 86 20.46 22.62 11.91
C VAL A 86 20.00 22.49 10.46
N GLU A 87 19.60 23.59 9.82
CA GLU A 87 19.26 23.59 8.39
C GLU A 87 20.45 23.17 7.52
N GLN A 88 21.64 23.69 7.80
CA GLN A 88 22.85 23.37 7.04
C GLN A 88 23.28 21.92 7.22
N TYR A 89 23.23 21.40 8.45
CA TYR A 89 23.54 20.00 8.73
C TYR A 89 22.49 19.05 8.14
N GLY A 90 21.21 19.38 8.29
CA GLY A 90 20.08 18.55 7.86
C GLY A 90 19.84 18.54 6.35
N ARG A 91 20.23 19.60 5.63
CA ARG A 91 20.03 19.72 4.17
C ARG A 91 21.20 19.20 3.33
N TYR A 92 22.09 18.39 3.90
CA TYR A 92 23.22 17.80 3.16
C TYR A 92 22.68 16.99 1.96
N PRO A 93 22.94 17.40 0.70
CA PRO A 93 22.27 16.82 -0.45
C PRO A 93 22.83 15.42 -0.73
N GLN A 94 22.08 14.38 -0.41
CA GLN A 94 22.35 13.03 -0.89
C GLN A 94 21.95 12.86 -2.38
N TRP A 95 21.03 13.71 -2.86
CA TRP A 95 20.49 13.67 -4.22
C TRP A 95 20.40 15.08 -4.83
N PRO A 96 20.49 15.22 -6.18
CA PRO A 96 20.33 16.49 -6.85
C PRO A 96 18.91 17.04 -6.67
N ILE A 97 18.81 18.32 -6.30
CA ILE A 97 17.54 19.02 -6.12
C ILE A 97 16.92 19.25 -7.51
N GLN A 98 15.69 18.79 -7.72
CA GLN A 98 14.93 19.09 -8.94
C GLN A 98 14.16 20.39 -8.75
N ASP A 99 14.30 21.33 -9.70
CA ASP A 99 13.56 22.59 -9.67
C ASP A 99 12.05 22.33 -9.85
N ARG A 100 11.28 22.74 -8.84
CA ARG A 100 9.82 22.54 -8.76
C ARG A 100 9.06 23.82 -8.45
N GLY A 101 9.56 24.96 -8.90
CA GLY A 101 8.84 26.24 -8.76
C GLY A 101 8.45 26.54 -7.31
N GLY A 102 9.36 26.32 -6.36
CA GLY A 102 9.16 26.60 -4.93
C GLY A 102 8.55 25.46 -4.09
N HIS A 103 8.42 24.26 -4.63
CA HIS A 103 7.97 23.05 -3.91
C HIS A 103 9.07 22.03 -3.65
N GLU A 104 10.32 22.47 -3.70
CA GLU A 104 11.49 21.63 -3.46
C GLU A 104 11.55 21.22 -1.98
N ARG A 105 11.85 19.95 -1.70
CA ARG A 105 12.10 19.43 -0.34
C ARG A 105 10.94 19.54 0.64
N LYS A 106 9.73 19.80 0.15
CA LYS A 106 8.51 19.77 0.97
C LYS A 106 8.02 18.34 1.14
N LEU A 107 7.60 18.00 2.36
CA LEU A 107 7.04 16.71 2.73
C LEU A 107 5.62 16.92 3.23
N THR A 108 4.74 15.94 2.98
CA THR A 108 3.39 15.98 3.55
C THR A 108 3.41 15.52 5.00
N ALA A 109 2.42 15.95 5.80
CA ALA A 109 2.31 15.56 7.21
C ALA A 109 2.13 14.05 7.34
N LEU A 110 1.38 13.48 6.41
CA LEU A 110 1.12 12.05 6.35
C LEU A 110 2.37 11.26 5.96
N GLU A 111 3.16 11.70 4.97
CA GLU A 111 4.45 11.05 4.65
C GLU A 111 5.42 11.11 5.84
N LEU A 112 5.54 12.26 6.51
CA LEU A 112 6.39 12.39 7.69
C LEU A 112 5.92 11.48 8.84
N SER A 113 4.60 11.34 9.01
CA SER A 113 4.03 10.42 10.01
C SER A 113 4.31 8.95 9.70
N ILE A 114 4.40 8.58 8.41
CA ILE A 114 4.80 7.23 7.97
C ILE A 114 6.29 7.02 8.23
N ILE A 115 7.14 7.98 7.85
CA ILE A 115 8.60 7.92 8.04
C ILE A 115 8.96 7.81 9.53
N SER A 116 8.23 8.50 10.41
CA SER A 116 8.42 8.47 11.86
C SER A 116 7.70 7.31 12.58
N GLU A 117 7.00 6.44 11.85
CA GLU A 117 6.18 5.35 12.40
C GLU A 117 5.15 5.82 13.47
N SER A 118 4.56 7.00 13.26
CA SER A 118 3.59 7.62 14.18
C SER A 118 2.20 6.99 14.06
N LYS A 119 2.06 5.73 14.48
CA LYS A 119 0.84 4.91 14.29
C LYS A 119 -0.42 5.52 14.91
N ASN A 120 -0.30 6.07 16.11
CA ASN A 120 -1.43 6.71 16.80
C ASN A 120 -1.96 7.89 15.98
N PHE A 121 -1.09 8.72 15.41
CA PHE A 121 -1.46 9.89 14.59
C PHE A 121 -2.26 9.49 13.36
N ILE A 122 -1.79 8.47 12.64
CA ILE A 122 -2.47 7.94 11.46
C ILE A 122 -3.81 7.30 11.81
N SER A 123 -3.93 6.69 13.00
CA SER A 123 -5.17 6.07 13.46
C SER A 123 -6.27 7.06 13.88
N SER A 124 -5.96 8.35 13.93
CA SER A 124 -6.97 9.37 14.22
C SER A 124 -8.06 9.38 13.14
N SER A 125 -9.30 9.68 13.55
CA SER A 125 -10.46 9.69 12.65
C SER A 125 -10.28 10.64 11.46
N GLY A 126 -9.66 11.81 11.71
CA GLY A 126 -9.39 12.83 10.70
C GLY A 126 -8.40 12.34 9.64
N CYS A 127 -7.26 11.79 10.08
CA CYS A 127 -6.28 11.19 9.18
C CYS A 127 -6.89 10.02 8.39
N ARG A 128 -7.62 9.13 9.06
CA ARG A 128 -8.31 7.99 8.41
C ARG A 128 -9.27 8.45 7.32
N ARG A 129 -10.06 9.49 7.57
CA ARG A 129 -10.99 10.06 6.59
C ARG A 129 -10.27 10.61 5.36
N VAL A 130 -9.16 11.32 5.55
CA VAL A 130 -8.35 11.84 4.44
C VAL A 130 -7.68 10.71 3.66
N ILE A 131 -7.07 9.73 4.35
CA ILE A 131 -6.46 8.55 3.73
C ILE A 131 -7.49 7.79 2.89
N ASP A 132 -8.69 7.57 3.41
CA ASP A 132 -9.76 6.88 2.69
C ASP A 132 -10.22 7.67 1.46
N ALA A 133 -10.33 8.99 1.56
CA ALA A 133 -10.69 9.86 0.44
C ALA A 133 -9.58 9.92 -0.63
N ILE A 134 -8.30 9.86 -0.25
CA ILE A 134 -7.16 9.72 -1.16
C ILE A 134 -7.21 8.34 -1.85
N TYR A 135 -7.38 7.26 -1.07
CA TYR A 135 -7.44 5.88 -1.58
C TYR A 135 -8.55 5.71 -2.63
N GLN A 136 -9.73 6.28 -2.37
CA GLN A 136 -10.86 6.26 -3.29
C GLN A 136 -10.68 7.19 -4.51
N GLY A 137 -9.71 8.11 -4.47
CA GLY A 137 -9.46 9.12 -5.49
C GLY A 137 -10.52 10.22 -5.51
N GLN A 138 -11.12 10.54 -4.36
CA GLN A 138 -11.99 11.72 -4.21
C GLN A 138 -11.15 13.00 -4.13
N ILE A 139 -10.00 12.92 -3.48
CA ILE A 139 -9.01 13.99 -3.40
C ILE A 139 -7.93 13.71 -4.44
N VAL A 140 -7.59 14.73 -5.21
CA VAL A 140 -6.48 14.70 -6.17
C VAL A 140 -5.48 15.77 -5.77
N TYR A 141 -4.21 15.38 -5.69
CA TYR A 141 -3.09 16.28 -5.42
C TYR A 141 -1.89 15.83 -6.23
N THR A 142 -0.94 16.75 -6.48
CA THR A 142 0.35 16.42 -7.07
C THR A 142 1.29 15.92 -5.97
N PRO A 143 1.80 14.67 -6.03
CA PRO A 143 2.67 14.13 -5.00
C PRO A 143 4.04 14.80 -5.05
N LEU A 144 4.69 14.94 -3.89
CA LEU A 144 5.99 15.57 -3.75
C LEU A 144 7.08 14.49 -3.67
N SER A 145 7.44 13.89 -4.80
CA SER A 145 8.56 12.92 -4.85
C SER A 145 9.94 13.60 -4.71
N PHE A 146 10.95 12.86 -4.24
CA PHE A 146 12.31 13.40 -4.10
C PHE A 146 13.07 13.45 -5.43
N VAL A 147 12.88 12.44 -6.29
CA VAL A 147 13.56 12.31 -7.58
C VAL A 147 12.61 11.66 -8.58
N ASP A 148 12.33 12.36 -9.69
CA ASP A 148 11.63 11.77 -10.85
C ASP A 148 12.64 11.35 -11.92
N ILE A 149 12.50 10.14 -12.47
CA ILE A 149 13.27 9.69 -13.64
C ILE A 149 12.78 10.46 -14.88
N LEU A 150 11.45 10.65 -14.99
CA LEU A 150 10.82 11.33 -16.11
C LEU A 150 9.89 12.46 -15.63
N PRO A 151 10.42 13.67 -15.41
CA PRO A 151 9.64 14.77 -14.83
C PRO A 151 8.51 15.19 -15.79
N ASN A 152 7.26 15.04 -15.34
CA ASN A 152 6.06 15.39 -16.12
C ASN A 152 5.21 16.49 -15.44
N HIS A 153 5.76 17.14 -14.42
CA HIS A 153 5.11 18.16 -13.61
C HIS A 153 5.26 19.55 -14.24
N TYR A 154 4.49 19.83 -15.30
CA TYR A 154 4.48 21.17 -15.92
C TYR A 154 3.72 22.21 -15.08
N GLU A 155 2.74 21.76 -14.28
CA GLU A 155 1.90 22.64 -13.46
C GLU A 155 1.54 21.93 -12.13
N TYR A 156 1.83 22.59 -11.01
CA TYR A 156 1.45 22.11 -9.68
C TYR A 156 -0.07 22.26 -9.52
N ARG A 157 -0.76 21.17 -9.19
CA ARG A 157 -2.20 21.20 -8.91
C ARG A 157 -2.41 21.13 -7.40
N PRO A 158 -3.01 22.16 -6.79
CA PRO A 158 -3.30 22.13 -5.37
C PRO A 158 -4.32 21.03 -5.05
N VAL A 159 -4.39 20.66 -3.77
CA VAL A 159 -5.34 19.69 -3.25
C VAL A 159 -6.77 20.12 -3.61
N ALA A 160 -7.43 19.31 -4.44
CA ALA A 160 -8.77 19.60 -4.93
C ALA A 160 -9.68 18.36 -4.87
N LEU A 161 -10.98 18.61 -4.73
CA LEU A 161 -12.00 17.58 -4.85
C LEU A 161 -12.23 17.24 -6.33
N TYR A 162 -12.22 15.94 -6.64
CA TYR A 162 -12.44 15.46 -7.99
C TYR A 162 -13.93 15.40 -8.32
N GLU A 163 -14.32 16.01 -9.44
CA GLU A 163 -15.67 15.89 -9.99
C GLU A 163 -15.71 14.95 -11.22
N PRO A 164 -16.25 13.71 -11.07
CA PRO A 164 -16.32 12.73 -12.16
C PRO A 164 -17.09 13.16 -13.41
N ARG A 165 -18.07 14.07 -13.28
CA ARG A 165 -18.97 14.47 -14.38
C ARG A 165 -18.34 15.47 -15.33
N LYS A 166 -17.48 16.36 -14.82
CA LYS A 166 -16.76 17.37 -15.61
C LYS A 166 -15.47 16.81 -16.22
N ALA A 167 -14.99 15.66 -15.73
CA ALA A 167 -13.72 15.09 -16.17
C ALA A 167 -13.81 14.41 -17.57
N PRO A 168 -12.76 14.53 -18.40
CA PRO A 168 -12.69 13.84 -19.69
C PRO A 168 -12.58 12.32 -19.52
N LEU A 169 -13.11 11.56 -20.48
CA LEU A 169 -13.15 10.08 -20.45
C LEU A 169 -11.75 9.42 -20.38
N LEU A 170 -10.72 10.08 -20.92
CA LEU A 170 -9.33 9.60 -20.94
C LEU A 170 -8.43 10.44 -20.03
N ASN A 171 -8.82 10.58 -18.76
CA ASN A 171 -8.00 11.28 -17.78
C ASN A 171 -6.90 10.35 -17.22
N HIS A 172 -5.65 10.55 -17.69
CA HIS A 172 -4.51 9.75 -17.28
C HIS A 172 -4.18 9.86 -15.78
N HIS A 173 -4.50 10.99 -15.13
CA HIS A 173 -4.28 11.19 -13.70
C HIS A 173 -5.04 10.16 -12.83
N ARG A 174 -6.09 9.52 -13.36
CA ARG A 174 -6.83 8.48 -12.61
C ARG A 174 -6.05 7.18 -12.45
N LEU A 175 -5.00 6.96 -13.24
CA LEU A 175 -4.08 5.82 -13.06
C LEU A 175 -3.20 5.97 -11.81
N ALA A 176 -3.04 7.20 -11.31
CA ALA A 176 -2.33 7.49 -10.06
C ALA A 176 -3.20 7.31 -8.81
N VAL A 177 -4.50 6.97 -8.96
CA VAL A 177 -5.37 6.71 -7.82
C VAL A 177 -4.98 5.38 -7.16
N PRO A 178 -4.68 5.34 -5.85
CA PRO A 178 -4.13 4.16 -5.17
C PRO A 178 -4.96 2.89 -5.33
N ARG A 179 -6.29 2.99 -5.22
CA ARG A 179 -7.18 1.83 -5.40
C ARG A 179 -7.04 1.18 -6.77
N THR A 180 -7.08 1.99 -7.83
CA THR A 180 -6.95 1.51 -9.20
C THR A 180 -5.54 0.97 -9.44
N ARG A 181 -4.55 1.67 -8.89
CA ARG A 181 -3.13 1.30 -8.98
C ARG A 181 -2.87 -0.09 -8.41
N TYR A 182 -3.38 -0.36 -7.21
CA TYR A 182 -3.25 -1.66 -6.55
C TYR A 182 -3.78 -2.80 -7.43
N ILE A 183 -4.97 -2.63 -8.03
CA ILE A 183 -5.59 -3.64 -8.91
C ILE A 183 -4.74 -3.87 -10.17
N ILE A 184 -4.20 -2.79 -10.75
CA ILE A 184 -3.34 -2.87 -11.94
C ILE A 184 -2.02 -3.59 -11.60
N GLU A 185 -1.39 -3.25 -10.48
CA GLU A 185 -0.15 -3.91 -10.02
C GLU A 185 -0.39 -5.40 -9.73
N LEU A 186 -1.52 -5.76 -9.11
CA LEU A 186 -1.94 -7.15 -8.92
C LEU A 186 -2.10 -7.90 -10.25
N LEU A 187 -2.80 -7.29 -11.22
CA LEU A 187 -3.01 -7.89 -12.55
C LEU A 187 -1.68 -8.14 -13.25
N HIS A 188 -0.77 -7.16 -13.24
CA HIS A 188 0.56 -7.30 -13.84
C HIS A 188 1.38 -8.38 -13.15
N TYR A 189 1.29 -8.49 -11.83
CA TYR A 189 1.98 -9.52 -11.08
C TYR A 189 1.45 -10.94 -11.39
N ILE A 190 0.13 -11.08 -11.60
CA ILE A 190 -0.47 -12.34 -12.07
C ILE A 190 0.06 -12.70 -13.47
N VAL A 191 0.14 -11.72 -14.38
CA VAL A 191 0.70 -11.94 -15.73
C VAL A 191 2.18 -12.35 -15.64
N LEU A 192 2.99 -11.70 -14.82
CA LEU A 192 4.39 -12.08 -14.56
C LEU A 192 4.49 -13.55 -14.09
N THR A 193 3.64 -13.93 -13.14
CA THR A 193 3.64 -15.30 -12.57
C THR A 193 3.21 -16.34 -13.61
N LEU A 194 2.22 -16.02 -14.46
CA LEU A 194 1.81 -16.90 -15.55
C LEU A 194 2.91 -17.04 -16.60
N LEU A 195 3.57 -15.95 -16.98
CA LEU A 195 4.71 -15.99 -17.90
C LEU A 195 5.86 -16.82 -17.33
N TYR A 196 6.17 -16.68 -16.05
CA TYR A 196 7.15 -17.52 -15.36
C TYR A 196 6.81 -19.01 -15.47
N ILE A 197 5.55 -19.39 -15.19
CA ILE A 197 5.10 -20.80 -15.29
C ILE A 197 5.24 -21.29 -16.74
N CYS A 198 4.81 -20.50 -17.72
CA CYS A 198 4.93 -20.84 -19.14
C CYS A 198 6.40 -21.03 -19.58
N THR A 199 7.31 -20.17 -19.11
CA THR A 199 8.75 -20.28 -19.40
C THR A 199 9.36 -21.52 -18.75
N MET A 200 8.99 -21.83 -17.51
CA MET A 200 9.50 -23.02 -16.81
C MET A 200 8.98 -24.32 -17.41
N GLN A 201 7.75 -24.34 -17.94
CA GLN A 201 7.18 -25.49 -18.64
C GLN A 201 7.83 -25.73 -20.02
N ASN A 202 8.15 -24.65 -20.75
CA ASN A 202 8.72 -24.72 -22.11
C ASN A 202 10.23 -24.39 -22.12
N ARG A 203 10.95 -24.82 -21.08
CA ARG A 203 12.37 -24.51 -20.92
C ARG A 203 13.23 -25.22 -21.97
N GLU A 204 14.00 -24.46 -22.73
CA GLU A 204 15.00 -24.96 -23.67
C GLU A 204 16.39 -24.46 -23.27
N ALA A 205 17.33 -25.38 -23.12
CA ALA A 205 18.68 -25.03 -22.69
C ALA A 205 19.50 -24.39 -23.83
N GLU A 206 19.30 -24.87 -25.05
CA GLU A 206 20.16 -24.56 -26.22
C GLU A 206 19.72 -23.31 -26.98
N SER A 207 18.43 -22.97 -26.91
CA SER A 207 17.84 -21.90 -27.69
C SER A 207 17.03 -20.96 -26.79
N LEU A 208 16.99 -19.67 -27.15
CA LEU A 208 16.15 -18.71 -26.47
C LEU A 208 14.71 -18.89 -26.94
N SER A 209 13.91 -19.55 -26.12
CA SER A 209 12.50 -19.82 -26.44
C SER A 209 11.71 -18.51 -26.53
N GLY A 210 10.71 -18.45 -27.42
CA GLY A 210 9.84 -17.27 -27.52
C GLY A 210 9.18 -16.89 -26.19
N TYR A 211 8.79 -17.88 -25.39
CA TYR A 211 8.25 -17.66 -24.04
C TYR A 211 9.29 -17.07 -23.09
N GLU A 212 10.55 -17.51 -23.21
CA GLU A 212 11.67 -16.97 -22.44
C GLU A 212 11.93 -15.50 -22.80
N ALA A 213 11.91 -15.15 -24.09
CA ALA A 213 12.06 -13.76 -24.56
C ALA A 213 10.99 -12.84 -23.95
N VAL A 214 9.73 -13.26 -24.00
CA VAL A 214 8.60 -12.49 -23.47
C VAL A 214 8.71 -12.36 -21.95
N PHE A 215 9.08 -13.43 -21.25
CA PHE A 215 9.30 -13.40 -19.80
C PHE A 215 10.45 -12.47 -19.40
N ILE A 216 11.58 -12.50 -20.12
CA ILE A 216 12.71 -11.60 -19.88
C ILE A 216 12.27 -10.14 -20.06
N LEU A 217 11.59 -9.83 -21.16
CA LEU A 217 11.13 -8.47 -21.44
C LEU A 217 10.13 -7.97 -20.38
N TYR A 218 9.19 -8.82 -19.99
CA TYR A 218 8.19 -8.51 -18.96
C TYR A 218 8.84 -8.30 -17.58
N SER A 219 9.73 -9.21 -17.18
CA SER A 219 10.44 -9.16 -15.91
C SER A 219 11.39 -7.96 -15.84
N ALA A 220 12.05 -7.59 -16.93
CA ALA A 220 12.86 -6.37 -17.00
C ALA A 220 12.00 -5.12 -16.79
N GLY A 221 10.78 -5.09 -17.36
CA GLY A 221 9.80 -4.04 -17.10
C GLY A 221 9.37 -4.00 -15.63
N TRP A 222 9.13 -5.16 -15.00
CA TRP A 222 8.81 -5.23 -13.57
C TRP A 222 9.95 -4.72 -12.68
N VAL A 223 11.19 -5.16 -12.94
CA VAL A 223 12.37 -4.72 -12.20
C VAL A 223 12.61 -3.21 -12.36
N LEU A 224 12.41 -2.65 -13.56
CA LEU A 224 12.50 -1.21 -13.78
C LEU A 224 11.43 -0.44 -12.98
N HIS A 225 10.21 -0.98 -12.89
CA HIS A 225 9.14 -0.38 -12.10
C HIS A 225 9.48 -0.38 -10.60
N GLU A 226 10.01 -1.48 -10.07
CA GLU A 226 10.42 -1.56 -8.68
C GLU A 226 11.62 -0.65 -8.38
N PHE A 227 12.60 -0.60 -9.28
CA PHE A 227 13.75 0.29 -9.16
C PHE A 227 13.35 1.77 -9.17
N ALA A 228 12.41 2.16 -10.05
CA ALA A 228 11.86 3.51 -10.05
C ALA A 228 11.15 3.83 -8.73
N ALA A 229 10.44 2.87 -8.13
CA ALA A 229 9.70 3.09 -6.89
C ALA A 229 10.65 3.34 -5.71
N ILE A 230 11.80 2.65 -5.69
CA ILE A 230 12.84 2.86 -4.68
C ILE A 230 13.46 4.26 -4.81
N ILE A 231 13.62 4.78 -6.04
CA ILE A 231 14.18 6.11 -6.30
C ILE A 231 13.19 7.22 -5.93
N GLU A 232 11.91 7.05 -6.27
CA GLU A 232 10.90 8.10 -6.12
C GLU A 232 10.58 8.40 -4.64
N HIS A 233 10.31 7.36 -3.85
CA HIS A 233 9.89 7.47 -2.45
C HIS A 233 11.04 7.27 -1.46
N GLY A 234 12.19 6.80 -1.93
CA GLY A 234 13.34 6.48 -1.10
C GLY A 234 13.24 5.13 -0.38
N TRP A 235 14.39 4.63 0.06
CA TRP A 235 14.52 3.31 0.70
C TRP A 235 13.68 3.17 1.98
N MET A 236 13.52 4.24 2.76
CA MET A 236 12.82 4.18 4.05
C MET A 236 11.33 3.87 3.89
N ILE A 237 10.65 4.51 2.94
CA ILE A 237 9.23 4.25 2.66
C ILE A 237 9.09 2.87 2.02
N HIS A 238 9.97 2.54 1.09
CA HIS A 238 9.96 1.27 0.40
C HIS A 238 10.14 0.06 1.34
N SER A 239 11.05 0.15 2.32
CA SER A 239 11.28 -0.90 3.31
C SER A 239 10.09 -1.13 4.26
N GLN A 240 9.14 -0.20 4.35
CA GLN A 240 7.92 -0.36 5.16
C GLN A 240 6.85 -1.19 4.44
N LYS A 241 7.00 -1.42 3.12
CA LYS A 241 6.13 -2.28 2.33
C LYS A 241 6.32 -3.74 2.76
N LEU A 242 5.21 -4.39 3.12
CA LEU A 242 5.17 -5.78 3.59
C LEU A 242 5.88 -6.77 2.64
N TRP A 243 5.94 -6.41 1.36
CA TRP A 243 6.38 -7.29 0.27
C TRP A 243 7.69 -6.86 -0.39
N SER A 244 8.25 -5.70 -0.02
CA SER A 244 9.46 -5.15 -0.65
C SER A 244 10.61 -6.14 -0.63
N PHE A 245 10.78 -6.88 0.47
CA PHE A 245 11.84 -7.90 0.57
C PHE A 245 11.70 -9.02 -0.47
N LEU A 246 10.47 -9.46 -0.78
CA LEU A 246 10.22 -10.50 -1.78
C LEU A 246 10.45 -9.96 -3.20
N ASP A 247 9.99 -8.74 -3.47
CA ASP A 247 10.19 -8.07 -4.77
C ASP A 247 11.68 -7.79 -5.03
N LEU A 248 12.44 -7.39 -4.00
CA LEU A 248 13.90 -7.23 -4.03
C LEU A 248 14.62 -8.57 -4.25
N SER A 249 14.18 -9.63 -3.56
CA SER A 249 14.75 -10.98 -3.74
C SER A 249 14.53 -11.51 -5.16
N PHE A 250 13.33 -11.32 -5.71
CA PHE A 250 13.04 -11.66 -7.11
C PHE A 250 13.92 -10.84 -8.07
N THR A 251 14.07 -9.54 -7.83
CA THR A 251 14.93 -8.66 -8.65
C THR A 251 16.37 -9.13 -8.67
N LEU A 252 16.92 -9.53 -7.51
CA LEU A 252 18.27 -10.08 -7.42
C LEU A 252 18.42 -11.39 -8.20
N ILE A 253 17.47 -12.32 -8.04
CA ILE A 253 17.47 -13.61 -8.77
C ILE A 253 17.38 -13.35 -10.28
N PHE A 254 16.53 -12.42 -10.71
CA PHE A 254 16.39 -12.06 -12.11
C PHE A 254 17.68 -11.46 -12.69
N LEU A 255 18.39 -10.63 -11.92
CA LEU A 255 19.68 -10.06 -12.35
C LEU A 255 20.78 -11.12 -12.48
N VAL A 256 20.83 -12.09 -11.56
CA VAL A 256 21.75 -13.24 -11.68
C VAL A 256 21.37 -14.12 -12.87
N TYR A 257 20.08 -14.35 -13.09
CA TYR A 257 19.57 -15.09 -14.25
C TYR A 257 19.94 -14.42 -15.57
N ILE A 258 19.71 -13.11 -15.73
CA ILE A 258 19.99 -12.44 -17.01
C ILE A 258 21.48 -12.36 -17.31
N THR A 259 22.33 -12.17 -16.29
CA THR A 259 23.79 -12.14 -16.46
C THR A 259 24.35 -13.51 -16.77
N SER A 260 23.89 -14.57 -16.10
CA SER A 260 24.26 -15.95 -16.43
C SER A 260 23.76 -16.36 -17.81
N ARG A 261 22.54 -15.99 -18.21
CA ARG A 261 22.01 -16.27 -19.55
C ARG A 261 22.78 -15.53 -20.64
N ALA A 262 23.15 -14.27 -20.41
CA ALA A 262 24.01 -13.52 -21.33
C ALA A 262 25.40 -14.17 -21.48
N PHE A 263 25.97 -14.70 -20.40
CA PHE A 263 27.24 -15.42 -20.42
C PHE A 263 27.14 -16.76 -21.18
N GLU A 264 26.08 -17.54 -20.94
CA GLU A 264 25.81 -18.80 -21.66
C GLU A 264 25.68 -18.58 -23.19
N MET A 265 25.08 -17.47 -23.62
CA MET A 265 24.96 -17.11 -25.04
C MET A 265 26.27 -16.56 -25.64
N GLY A 266 27.09 -15.88 -24.82
CA GLY A 266 28.34 -15.27 -25.27
C GLY A 266 29.51 -16.25 -25.42
N VAL A 267 29.50 -17.36 -24.68
CA VAL A 267 30.57 -18.37 -24.70
C VAL A 267 30.09 -19.60 -25.48
N SER A 268 30.33 -19.59 -26.80
CA SER A 268 30.07 -20.71 -27.70
C SER A 268 30.76 -21.98 -27.19
N GLY A 269 30.00 -22.93 -26.64
CA GLY A 269 30.50 -24.28 -26.31
C GLY A 269 30.30 -24.75 -24.86
N THR A 270 29.71 -23.95 -23.97
CA THR A 270 29.37 -24.43 -22.62
C THR A 270 27.86 -24.63 -22.50
N GLN A 271 27.38 -25.86 -22.66
CA GLN A 271 26.01 -26.28 -22.32
C GLN A 271 25.84 -26.31 -20.78
N ASN A 272 26.00 -25.17 -20.12
CA ASN A 272 25.61 -25.04 -18.72
C ASN A 272 24.19 -24.48 -18.69
N SER A 273 23.25 -25.20 -18.10
CA SER A 273 21.88 -24.71 -17.83
C SER A 273 21.80 -23.96 -16.49
N MET A 274 22.87 -23.23 -16.14
CA MET A 274 23.00 -22.61 -14.82
C MET A 274 21.98 -21.49 -14.63
N ALA A 275 21.72 -20.70 -15.68
CA ALA A 275 20.74 -19.63 -15.66
C ALA A 275 19.33 -20.16 -15.32
N LEU A 276 18.89 -21.21 -16.02
CA LEU A 276 17.58 -21.83 -15.77
C LEU A 276 17.50 -22.47 -14.38
N ASN A 277 18.60 -23.01 -13.86
CA ASN A 277 18.67 -23.53 -12.49
C ASN A 277 18.55 -22.42 -11.44
N VAL A 278 19.16 -21.25 -11.67
CA VAL A 278 18.98 -20.07 -10.81
C VAL A 278 17.53 -19.60 -10.83
N LEU A 279 16.88 -19.62 -12.00
CA LEU A 279 15.48 -19.21 -12.16
C LEU A 279 14.50 -20.12 -11.37
N CYS A 280 14.87 -21.38 -11.08
CA CYS A 280 14.10 -22.25 -10.18
C CYS A 280 13.98 -21.66 -8.76
N LEU A 281 14.97 -20.89 -8.29
CA LEU A 281 14.96 -20.26 -6.97
C LEU A 281 13.87 -19.17 -6.86
N ALA A 282 13.37 -18.67 -7.98
CA ALA A 282 12.31 -17.66 -8.00
C ALA A 282 10.92 -18.23 -7.65
N ALA A 283 10.67 -19.53 -7.82
CA ALA A 283 9.33 -20.12 -7.63
C ALA A 283 8.74 -19.88 -6.23
N PRO A 284 9.45 -20.17 -5.12
CA PRO A 284 8.91 -19.93 -3.79
C PRO A 284 8.61 -18.45 -3.54
N ILE A 285 9.46 -17.54 -4.04
CA ILE A 285 9.31 -16.10 -3.86
C ILE A 285 8.09 -15.61 -4.64
N LEU A 286 7.98 -15.96 -5.91
CA LEU A 286 6.90 -15.50 -6.78
C LEU A 286 5.53 -15.95 -6.28
N LEU A 287 5.40 -17.23 -5.88
CA LEU A 287 4.15 -17.81 -5.38
C LEU A 287 3.77 -17.24 -4.01
N THR A 288 4.74 -17.11 -3.10
CA THR A 288 4.51 -16.51 -1.78
C THR A 288 4.02 -15.06 -1.93
N ARG A 289 4.69 -14.29 -2.79
CA ARG A 289 4.31 -12.90 -3.10
C ARG A 289 2.92 -12.80 -3.76
N LEU A 290 2.54 -13.76 -4.61
CA LEU A 290 1.19 -13.83 -5.18
C LEU A 290 0.13 -14.10 -4.10
N ALA A 291 0.38 -15.05 -3.20
CA ALA A 291 -0.56 -15.40 -2.12
C ALA A 291 -0.86 -14.19 -1.22
N PHE A 292 0.19 -13.44 -0.87
CA PHE A 292 0.10 -12.22 -0.09
C PHE A 292 -0.70 -11.09 -0.76
N ASN A 293 -0.58 -10.97 -2.08
CA ASN A 293 -1.32 -10.00 -2.89
C ASN A 293 -2.83 -10.31 -2.99
N ILE A 294 -3.22 -11.58 -2.87
CA ILE A 294 -4.63 -12.01 -2.91
C ILE A 294 -5.33 -11.77 -1.56
N LEU A 295 -4.59 -11.83 -0.45
CA LEU A 295 -5.13 -11.75 0.92
C LEU A 295 -4.48 -10.60 1.73
N PRO A 296 -4.53 -9.33 1.24
CA PRO A 296 -3.82 -8.22 1.88
C PRO A 296 -4.35 -7.85 3.27
N ASP A 297 -5.64 -8.06 3.53
CA ASP A 297 -6.32 -7.59 4.75
C ASP A 297 -6.36 -8.63 5.89
N HIS A 298 -5.79 -9.82 5.69
CA HIS A 298 -5.76 -10.84 6.73
C HIS A 298 -4.68 -10.50 7.77
N ILE A 299 -5.10 -10.25 9.01
CA ILE A 299 -4.21 -9.93 10.14
C ILE A 299 -3.04 -10.91 10.29
N VAL A 300 -3.23 -12.18 9.95
CA VAL A 300 -2.19 -13.22 10.01
C VAL A 300 -0.97 -12.83 9.17
N PHE A 301 -1.17 -12.30 7.96
CA PHE A 301 -0.07 -11.92 7.09
C PHE A 301 0.62 -10.62 7.53
N ILE A 302 -0.18 -9.66 8.03
CA ILE A 302 0.34 -8.43 8.64
C ILE A 302 1.24 -8.76 9.83
N SER A 303 0.78 -9.69 10.68
CA SER A 303 1.51 -10.13 11.86
C SER A 303 2.79 -10.88 11.50
N LEU A 304 2.74 -11.74 10.47
CA LEU A 304 3.91 -12.49 10.01
C LEU A 304 5.06 -11.56 9.62
N HIS A 305 4.78 -10.52 8.83
CA HIS A 305 5.79 -9.53 8.46
C HIS A 305 6.38 -8.82 9.68
N ALA A 306 5.55 -8.34 10.61
CA ALA A 306 6.01 -7.65 11.80
C ALA A 306 6.90 -8.54 12.70
N MET A 307 6.67 -9.87 12.68
CA MET A 307 7.47 -10.85 13.39
C MET A 307 8.77 -11.26 12.67
N MET A 308 8.94 -10.96 11.37
CA MET A 308 10.11 -11.38 10.58
C MET A 308 11.43 -10.88 11.15
N LYS A 309 11.48 -9.65 11.66
CA LYS A 309 12.71 -9.08 12.24
C LYS A 309 13.22 -9.93 13.40
N GLU A 310 12.32 -10.37 14.27
CA GLU A 310 12.67 -11.15 15.45
C GLU A 310 13.00 -12.59 15.10
N PHE A 311 12.22 -13.16 14.18
CA PHE A 311 12.52 -14.44 13.60
C PHE A 311 13.92 -14.46 12.98
N LEU A 312 14.31 -13.43 12.22
CA LEU A 312 15.62 -13.33 11.57
C LEU A 312 16.76 -13.15 12.59
N ILE A 313 16.58 -12.30 13.61
CA ILE A 313 17.60 -12.11 14.66
C ILE A 313 17.85 -13.42 15.41
N LEU A 314 16.80 -14.13 15.80
CA LEU A 314 16.93 -15.41 16.48
C LEU A 314 17.49 -16.50 15.55
N THR A 315 17.08 -16.54 14.29
CA THR A 315 17.61 -17.48 13.30
C THR A 315 19.10 -17.22 13.04
N PHE A 316 19.52 -15.96 12.99
CA PHE A 316 20.92 -15.59 12.88
C PHE A 316 21.73 -16.03 14.11
N LEU A 317 21.22 -15.79 15.32
CA LEU A 317 21.86 -16.24 16.56
C LEU A 317 21.97 -17.78 16.62
N ALA A 318 20.91 -18.47 16.19
CA ALA A 318 20.87 -19.92 16.05
C ALA A 318 21.92 -20.43 15.06
N LEU A 319 22.02 -19.81 13.88
CA LEU A 319 23.02 -20.16 12.86
C LEU A 319 24.45 -19.88 13.36
N TRP A 320 24.66 -18.77 14.06
CA TRP A 320 25.96 -18.43 14.67
C TRP A 320 26.38 -19.50 15.69
N CYS A 321 25.45 -19.92 16.54
CA CYS A 321 25.67 -20.99 17.49
C CYS A 321 25.93 -22.33 16.78
N PHE A 322 25.16 -22.65 15.75
CA PHE A 322 25.33 -23.82 14.89
C PHE A 322 26.74 -23.88 14.28
N THR A 323 27.23 -22.76 13.74
CA THR A 323 28.60 -22.65 13.22
C THR A 323 29.64 -22.94 14.30
N GLY A 324 29.44 -22.48 15.54
CA GLY A 324 30.33 -22.79 16.67
C GLY A 324 30.41 -24.29 17.00
N PHE A 325 29.26 -24.97 17.07
CA PHE A 325 29.20 -26.42 17.29
C PHE A 325 29.79 -27.22 16.12
N LEU A 326 29.54 -26.77 14.89
CA LEU A 326 30.11 -27.36 13.69
C LEU A 326 31.64 -27.27 13.71
N LEU A 327 32.21 -26.09 13.99
CA LEU A 327 33.67 -25.90 14.08
C LEU A 327 34.29 -26.77 15.18
N ALA A 328 33.63 -26.86 16.35
CA ALA A 328 34.09 -27.68 17.44
C ALA A 328 34.14 -29.17 17.07
N LEU A 329 33.13 -29.71 16.37
CA LEU A 329 33.14 -31.10 15.90
C LEU A 329 34.16 -31.34 14.77
N GLN A 330 34.30 -30.39 13.85
CA GLN A 330 35.30 -30.47 12.78
C GLN A 330 36.73 -30.52 13.33
N TRP A 331 37.06 -29.70 14.34
CA TRP A 331 38.39 -29.70 14.96
C TRP A 331 38.62 -30.87 15.92
N LEU A 332 37.55 -31.47 16.45
CA LEU A 332 37.65 -32.62 17.35
C LEU A 332 37.93 -33.93 16.59
N GLY A 333 37.66 -33.98 15.28
CA GLY A 333 37.87 -35.17 14.47
C GLY A 333 39.35 -35.57 14.35
N PRO A 334 39.70 -36.86 14.54
CA PRO A 334 41.06 -37.33 14.30
C PRO A 334 41.38 -37.12 12.81
N GLY A 335 42.51 -36.50 12.47
CA GLY A 335 42.91 -36.13 11.10
C GLY A 335 43.16 -37.31 10.13
N ASP A 336 42.49 -38.44 10.37
CA ASP A 336 42.51 -39.62 9.55
C ASP A 336 41.37 -39.57 8.51
N SER A 337 41.68 -40.02 7.31
CA SER A 337 40.86 -39.97 6.09
C SER A 337 39.52 -40.73 6.13
N THR A 338 39.14 -41.24 7.31
CA THR A 338 37.91 -42.00 7.58
C THR A 338 36.76 -41.14 8.11
N ILE A 339 36.98 -39.86 8.39
CA ILE A 339 35.88 -38.94 8.73
C ILE A 339 34.99 -38.75 7.49
N PRO A 340 33.67 -38.96 7.58
CA PRO A 340 32.77 -38.71 6.47
C PRO A 340 32.79 -37.21 6.14
N GLY A 341 33.04 -36.87 4.87
CA GLY A 341 33.41 -35.51 4.43
C GLY A 341 32.50 -34.41 5.00
N ASP A 342 33.05 -33.20 5.17
CA ASP A 342 32.50 -32.03 5.90
C ASP A 342 30.97 -31.85 5.83
N PHE A 343 30.36 -32.16 4.70
CA PHE A 343 28.91 -32.11 4.47
C PHE A 343 28.09 -33.09 5.33
N THR A 344 28.68 -34.19 5.80
CA THR A 344 27.99 -35.20 6.60
C THR A 344 27.75 -34.72 8.02
N VAL A 345 28.73 -34.01 8.60
CA VAL A 345 28.60 -33.39 9.92
C VAL A 345 27.50 -32.34 9.91
N ILE A 346 27.48 -31.50 8.86
CA ILE A 346 26.42 -30.50 8.65
C ILE A 346 25.04 -31.18 8.59
N LYS A 347 24.92 -32.25 7.81
CA LYS A 347 23.68 -33.01 7.67
C LYS A 347 23.18 -33.56 9.01
N TRP A 348 24.07 -34.16 9.80
CA TRP A 348 23.71 -34.70 11.12
C TRP A 348 23.24 -33.61 12.08
N LEU A 349 23.96 -32.48 12.15
CA LEU A 349 23.56 -31.37 13.02
C LEU A 349 22.23 -30.78 12.59
N LEU A 350 21.98 -30.66 11.28
CA LEU A 350 20.71 -30.17 10.76
C LEU A 350 19.54 -31.13 11.10
N TRP A 351 19.74 -32.44 10.97
CA TRP A 351 18.74 -33.43 11.38
C TRP A 351 18.42 -33.37 12.86
N ILE A 352 19.43 -33.19 13.72
CA ILE A 352 19.23 -33.02 15.16
C ILE A 352 18.49 -31.72 15.47
N TRP A 353 18.85 -30.62 14.79
CA TRP A 353 18.22 -29.30 14.94
C TRP A 353 16.73 -29.30 14.62
N PHE A 354 16.32 -30.03 13.58
CA PHE A 354 14.90 -30.18 13.24
C PHE A 354 14.23 -31.36 13.95
N GLY A 355 14.96 -32.10 14.79
CA GLY A 355 14.45 -33.28 15.49
C GLY A 355 14.05 -34.44 14.57
N LEU A 356 14.62 -34.51 13.36
CA LEU A 356 14.28 -35.51 12.34
C LEU A 356 14.94 -36.85 12.62
N ASP A 357 16.18 -36.85 13.11
CA ASP A 357 16.98 -38.06 13.30
C ASP A 357 18.07 -37.89 14.38
N GLY A 358 18.37 -38.99 15.08
CA GLY A 358 19.37 -39.07 16.15
C GLY A 358 20.71 -39.67 15.72
N THR A 359 20.86 -40.09 14.46
CA THR A 359 22.10 -40.73 13.94
C THR A 359 23.37 -39.92 14.18
N GLY A 360 23.26 -38.59 14.25
CA GLY A 360 24.40 -37.73 14.59
C GLY A 360 24.98 -37.99 15.99
N ILE A 361 24.16 -38.41 16.96
CA ILE A 361 24.63 -38.74 18.33
C ILE A 361 25.38 -40.07 18.31
N GLU A 362 24.88 -41.08 17.62
CA GLU A 362 25.55 -42.39 17.51
C GLU A 362 26.88 -42.27 16.76
N ALA A 363 26.90 -41.49 15.68
CA ALA A 363 28.09 -41.25 14.89
C ALA A 363 29.12 -40.36 15.60
N SER A 364 28.70 -39.55 16.58
CA SER A 364 29.60 -38.61 17.28
C SER A 364 30.71 -39.29 18.10
N VAL A 365 30.52 -40.56 18.49
CA VAL A 365 31.53 -41.38 19.19
C VAL A 365 32.79 -41.57 18.31
N GLN A 366 32.65 -41.47 16.99
CA GLN A 366 33.73 -41.62 16.02
C GLN A 366 34.73 -40.44 16.05
N PHE A 367 34.30 -39.24 16.47
CA PHE A 367 35.23 -38.11 16.65
C PHE A 367 36.04 -38.27 17.93
N HIS A 368 35.35 -38.47 19.05
CA HIS A 368 35.96 -38.71 20.35
C HIS A 368 34.95 -39.43 21.25
N ALA A 369 35.37 -40.49 21.94
CA ALA A 369 34.47 -41.38 22.67
C ALA A 369 33.54 -40.68 23.69
N VAL A 370 34.02 -39.59 24.30
CA VAL A 370 33.26 -38.81 25.31
C VAL A 370 32.86 -37.41 24.82
N LEU A 371 33.84 -36.61 24.36
CA LEU A 371 33.61 -35.22 23.94
C LEU A 371 32.68 -35.06 22.73
N GLY A 372 32.69 -35.99 21.76
CA GLY A 372 31.81 -35.94 20.60
C GLY A 372 30.34 -36.01 20.99
N PRO A 373 29.91 -37.11 21.66
CA PRO A 373 28.53 -37.25 22.15
C PRO A 373 28.12 -36.13 23.09
N ALA A 374 28.99 -35.70 24.00
CA ALA A 374 28.69 -34.59 24.91
C ALA A 374 28.36 -33.29 24.16
N LEU A 375 29.15 -32.96 23.12
CA LEU A 375 28.96 -31.75 22.33
C LEU A 375 27.69 -31.82 21.46
N THR A 376 27.39 -32.98 20.88
CA THR A 376 26.19 -33.23 20.09
C THR A 376 24.91 -33.21 20.96
N ILE A 377 24.96 -33.77 22.18
CA ILE A 377 23.84 -33.71 23.13
C ILE A 377 23.62 -32.27 23.62
N ALA A 378 24.70 -31.54 23.93
CA ALA A 378 24.61 -30.13 24.32
C ALA A 378 23.99 -29.27 23.21
N PHE A 379 24.36 -29.53 21.95
CA PHE A 379 23.74 -28.91 20.79
C PHE A 379 22.24 -29.23 20.68
N ALA A 380 21.84 -30.50 20.84
CA ALA A 380 20.44 -30.90 20.80
C ALA A 380 19.60 -30.20 21.88
N PHE A 381 20.13 -30.08 23.10
CA PHE A 381 19.49 -29.38 24.20
C PHE A 381 19.37 -27.88 23.94
N LEU A 382 20.45 -27.22 23.50
CA LEU A 382 20.41 -25.79 23.18
C LEU A 382 19.50 -25.48 21.98
N GLY A 383 19.51 -26.30 20.94
CA GLY A 383 18.66 -26.14 19.76
C GLY A 383 17.18 -26.36 20.08
N ASN A 384 16.82 -27.59 20.42
CA ASN A 384 15.41 -28.02 20.49
C ASN A 384 14.72 -27.54 21.77
N THR A 385 15.46 -27.34 22.87
CA THR A 385 14.88 -26.89 24.12
C THR A 385 15.00 -25.38 24.28
N LEU A 386 16.20 -24.81 24.18
CA LEU A 386 16.39 -23.38 24.46
C LEU A 386 15.97 -22.49 23.28
N PHE A 387 16.57 -22.65 22.09
CA PHE A 387 16.32 -21.78 20.95
C PHE A 387 14.88 -21.90 20.43
N LEU A 388 14.36 -23.13 20.29
CA LEU A 388 12.99 -23.34 19.83
C LEU A 388 11.95 -22.75 20.80
N THR A 389 12.14 -22.91 22.12
CA THR A 389 11.21 -22.35 23.12
C THR A 389 11.25 -20.83 23.14
N ILE A 390 12.44 -20.23 23.06
CA ILE A 390 12.57 -18.77 22.99
C ILE A 390 11.93 -18.24 21.69
N LEU A 391 12.14 -18.92 20.56
CA LEU A 391 11.53 -18.57 19.28
C LEU A 391 10.00 -18.57 19.35
N VAL A 392 9.42 -19.67 19.85
CA VAL A 392 7.96 -19.78 20.02
C VAL A 392 7.44 -18.72 20.98
N SER A 393 8.13 -18.46 22.08
CA SER A 393 7.74 -17.47 23.09
C SER A 393 7.75 -16.03 22.55
N LEU A 394 8.82 -15.63 21.85
CA LEU A 394 8.94 -14.29 21.28
C LEU A 394 7.91 -14.06 20.17
N LEU A 395 7.74 -15.03 19.27
CA LEU A 395 6.72 -14.96 18.22
C LEU A 395 5.31 -14.85 18.81
N THR A 396 4.99 -15.66 19.83
CA THR A 396 3.67 -15.62 20.48
C THR A 396 3.42 -14.29 21.19
N ASN A 397 4.44 -13.75 21.88
CA ASN A 397 4.34 -12.47 22.56
C ASN A 397 4.10 -11.33 21.55
N ARG A 398 4.85 -11.30 20.45
CA ARG A 398 4.64 -10.29 19.40
C ARG A 398 3.32 -10.42 18.70
N PHE A 399 2.93 -11.63 18.33
CA PHE A 399 1.62 -11.89 17.75
C PHE A 399 0.51 -11.36 18.66
N SER A 400 0.58 -11.64 19.96
CA SER A 400 -0.40 -11.15 20.94
C SER A 400 -0.43 -9.62 21.00
N ASN A 401 0.72 -8.95 21.06
CA ASN A 401 0.78 -7.48 21.08
C ASN A 401 0.21 -6.86 19.79
N ILE A 402 0.50 -7.47 18.63
CA ILE A 402 -0.03 -7.00 17.33
C ILE A 402 -1.55 -7.13 17.30
N ILE A 403 -2.11 -8.24 17.78
CA ILE A 403 -3.57 -8.43 17.86
C ILE A 403 -4.20 -7.39 18.81
N THR A 404 -3.59 -7.11 19.96
CA THR A 404 -4.16 -6.12 20.91
C THR A 404 -4.23 -4.71 20.32
N SER A 405 -3.41 -4.39 19.32
CA SER A 405 -3.38 -3.10 18.61
C SER A 405 -3.79 -3.23 17.13
N GLU A 406 -4.59 -4.25 16.79
CA GLU A 406 -4.93 -4.61 15.42
C GLU A 406 -5.48 -3.43 14.61
N ALA A 407 -6.44 -2.70 15.17
CA ALA A 407 -7.09 -1.59 14.47
C ALA A 407 -6.11 -0.49 14.05
N VAL A 408 -5.13 -0.18 14.90
CA VAL A 408 -4.10 0.84 14.65
C VAL A 408 -3.11 0.34 13.60
N GLU A 409 -2.67 -0.91 13.70
CA GLU A 409 -1.72 -1.51 12.73
C GLU A 409 -2.36 -1.64 11.33
N ILE A 410 -3.61 -2.09 11.24
CA ILE A 410 -4.34 -2.19 9.96
C ILE A 410 -4.45 -0.81 9.31
N GLN A 411 -4.81 0.22 10.08
CA GLN A 411 -4.94 1.58 9.55
C GLN A 411 -3.59 2.15 9.10
N PHE A 412 -2.52 1.93 9.87
CA PHE A 412 -1.17 2.30 9.48
C PHE A 412 -0.77 1.63 8.16
N ARG A 413 -1.01 0.33 8.00
CA ARG A 413 -0.71 -0.40 6.77
C ARG A 413 -1.51 0.09 5.58
N ARG A 414 -2.81 0.36 5.78
CA ARG A 414 -3.66 0.96 4.74
C ARG A 414 -3.15 2.33 4.32
N ALA A 415 -2.64 3.13 5.26
CA ALA A 415 -2.01 4.41 4.96
C ALA A 415 -0.74 4.24 4.11
N VAL A 416 0.18 3.34 4.52
CA VAL A 416 1.41 3.04 3.76
C VAL A 416 1.07 2.59 2.33
N LEU A 417 0.13 1.66 2.16
CA LEU A 417 -0.31 1.20 0.84
C LEU A 417 -0.96 2.31 0.01
N THR A 418 -1.70 3.21 0.65
CA THR A 418 -2.33 4.34 -0.04
C THR A 418 -1.28 5.31 -0.56
N PHE A 419 -0.29 5.68 0.26
CA PHE A 419 0.78 6.60 -0.13
C PHE A 419 1.76 5.99 -1.12
N GLU A 420 2.08 4.69 -1.02
CA GLU A 420 2.84 3.99 -2.06
C GLU A 420 2.09 4.03 -3.40
N GLY A 421 0.77 3.87 -3.38
CA GLY A 421 -0.06 3.94 -4.59
C GLY A 421 -0.10 5.33 -5.24
N VAL A 422 0.19 6.39 -4.47
CA VAL A 422 0.30 7.76 -4.96
C VAL A 422 1.71 7.97 -5.51
N LYS A 423 1.89 7.67 -6.80
CA LYS A 423 3.14 7.86 -7.55
C LYS A 423 3.00 9.03 -8.52
N SER A 424 4.03 9.86 -8.60
CA SER A 424 4.10 11.07 -9.43
C SER A 424 4.88 10.84 -10.73
N ASP A 425 5.82 9.90 -10.76
CA ASP A 425 6.67 9.68 -11.94
C ASP A 425 5.88 9.10 -13.12
N ALA A 426 6.14 9.67 -14.30
CA ALA A 426 5.53 9.26 -15.57
C ALA A 426 5.84 7.81 -15.94
N ILE A 427 6.97 7.26 -15.47
CA ILE A 427 7.33 5.85 -15.72
C ILE A 427 6.27 4.88 -15.18
N PHE A 428 5.57 5.26 -14.11
CA PHE A 428 4.53 4.45 -13.50
C PHE A 428 3.25 4.42 -14.30
N ALA A 429 3.01 5.40 -15.17
CA ALA A 429 1.83 5.41 -16.03
C ALA A 429 1.90 4.33 -17.13
N TYR A 430 3.07 3.76 -17.40
CA TYR A 430 3.25 2.73 -18.42
C TYR A 430 3.19 1.32 -17.81
N PRO A 431 2.32 0.43 -18.31
CA PRO A 431 2.29 -0.96 -17.85
C PRO A 431 3.55 -1.71 -18.31
N PRO A 432 4.10 -2.66 -17.54
CA PRO A 432 5.16 -3.56 -18.02
C PRO A 432 4.65 -4.42 -19.20
N PRO A 433 5.44 -4.61 -20.29
CA PRO A 433 6.80 -4.13 -20.55
C PRO A 433 6.88 -2.79 -21.30
N ILE A 434 5.75 -2.14 -21.57
CA ILE A 434 5.69 -0.88 -22.35
C ILE A 434 6.51 0.21 -21.67
N ASN A 435 6.66 0.18 -20.34
CA ASN A 435 7.52 1.07 -19.59
C ASN A 435 8.99 1.06 -20.04
N LEU A 436 9.54 -0.08 -20.47
CA LEU A 436 10.90 -0.19 -20.97
C LEU A 436 11.07 0.59 -22.28
N PHE A 437 10.08 0.45 -23.19
CA PHE A 437 10.04 1.20 -24.45
C PHE A 437 9.80 2.69 -24.23
N ALA A 438 8.92 3.04 -23.28
CA ALA A 438 8.67 4.42 -22.91
C ALA A 438 9.94 5.09 -22.39
N LEU A 439 10.71 4.42 -21.53
CA LEU A 439 12.00 4.93 -21.06
C LEU A 439 12.99 5.10 -22.22
N LEU A 440 13.14 4.07 -23.06
CA LEU A 440 14.08 4.09 -24.20
C LEU A 440 13.74 5.20 -25.22
N LEU A 441 12.47 5.52 -25.41
CA LEU A 441 12.01 6.53 -26.35
C LEU A 441 11.95 7.95 -25.75
N LEU A 442 11.41 8.10 -24.53
CA LEU A 442 11.18 9.42 -23.93
C LEU A 442 12.46 10.02 -23.34
N LEU A 443 13.36 9.22 -22.79
CA LEU A 443 14.61 9.71 -22.19
C LEU A 443 15.52 10.44 -23.19
N PRO A 444 15.83 9.91 -24.39
CA PRO A 444 16.58 10.68 -25.38
C PRO A 444 15.76 11.87 -25.93
N LEU A 445 14.46 11.71 -26.10
CA LEU A 445 13.59 12.76 -26.65
C LEU A 445 13.53 14.02 -25.77
N LYS A 446 13.71 13.87 -24.45
CA LYS A 446 13.81 14.99 -23.50
C LYS A 446 14.89 16.00 -23.87
N PHE A 447 15.99 15.57 -24.49
CA PHE A 447 17.08 16.47 -24.87
C PHE A 447 16.82 17.23 -26.19
N PHE A 448 15.87 16.77 -27.00
CA PHE A 448 15.59 17.33 -28.33
C PHE A 448 14.31 18.17 -28.40
N VAL A 449 13.41 18.05 -27.42
CA VAL A 449 12.05 18.61 -27.47
C VAL A 449 11.81 19.57 -26.30
N SER A 450 11.02 20.63 -26.53
CA SER A 450 10.59 21.55 -25.47
C SER A 450 9.66 20.88 -24.46
N SER A 451 9.65 21.35 -23.21
CA SER A 451 8.87 20.76 -22.10
C SER A 451 7.37 20.58 -22.42
N TYR A 452 6.79 21.52 -23.19
CA TYR A 452 5.38 21.44 -23.60
C TYR A 452 5.10 20.31 -24.59
N ALA A 453 5.94 20.18 -25.63
CA ALA A 453 5.77 19.13 -26.63
C ALA A 453 6.11 17.75 -26.04
N PHE A 454 7.07 17.68 -25.12
CA PHE A 454 7.36 16.47 -24.34
C PHE A 454 6.14 16.00 -23.54
N HIS A 455 5.49 16.92 -22.80
CA HIS A 455 4.27 16.61 -22.05
C HIS A 455 3.14 16.12 -22.96
N ALA A 456 2.92 16.77 -24.11
CA ALA A 456 1.88 16.38 -25.06
C ALA A 456 2.10 14.95 -25.63
N ILE A 457 3.34 14.62 -25.99
CA ILE A 457 3.71 13.27 -26.49
C ILE A 457 3.53 12.23 -25.39
N HIS A 458 3.99 12.52 -24.18
CA HIS A 458 3.82 11.65 -23.02
C HIS A 458 2.33 11.35 -22.76
N VAL A 459 1.50 12.40 -22.66
CA VAL A 459 0.05 12.26 -22.41
C VAL A 459 -0.63 11.44 -23.51
N LEU A 460 -0.26 11.64 -24.78
CA LEU A 460 -0.78 10.85 -25.89
C LEU A 460 -0.41 9.36 -25.73
N LEU A 461 0.86 9.06 -25.45
CA LEU A 461 1.37 7.71 -25.33
C LEU A 461 0.73 6.96 -24.15
N VAL A 462 0.59 7.62 -22.99
CA VAL A 462 -0.10 7.04 -21.81
C VAL A 462 -1.56 6.75 -22.11
N ARG A 463 -2.26 7.67 -22.79
CA ARG A 463 -3.66 7.48 -23.17
C ARG A 463 -3.85 6.33 -24.13
N ILE A 464 -2.94 6.14 -25.08
CA ILE A 464 -2.99 5.01 -26.02
C ILE A 464 -2.72 3.70 -25.30
N ALA A 465 -1.64 3.64 -24.49
CA ALA A 465 -1.25 2.42 -23.78
C ALA A 465 -2.32 1.93 -22.79
N ASN A 466 -3.00 2.85 -22.11
CA ASN A 466 -3.97 2.54 -21.06
C ASN A 466 -5.43 2.81 -21.48
N ALA A 467 -5.71 3.04 -22.76
CA ALA A 467 -7.06 3.31 -23.25
C ALA A 467 -8.14 2.34 -22.72
N PRO A 468 -7.95 1.00 -22.74
CA PRO A 468 -8.98 0.08 -22.25
C PRO A 468 -9.21 0.21 -20.74
N ILE A 469 -8.13 0.36 -19.96
CA ILE A 469 -8.20 0.49 -18.50
C ILE A 469 -8.87 1.82 -18.12
N LEU A 470 -8.46 2.92 -18.76
CA LEU A 470 -9.03 4.25 -18.52
C LEU A 470 -10.54 4.29 -18.82
N PHE A 471 -10.98 3.61 -19.88
CA PHE A 471 -12.40 3.54 -20.21
C PHE A 471 -13.20 2.81 -19.13
N ILE A 472 -12.70 1.68 -18.64
CA ILE A 472 -13.32 0.91 -17.55
C ILE A 472 -13.40 1.76 -16.28
N VAL A 473 -12.31 2.43 -15.91
CA VAL A 473 -12.24 3.29 -14.72
C VAL A 473 -13.21 4.46 -14.84
N SER A 474 -13.21 5.17 -15.97
CA SER A 474 -14.11 6.31 -16.19
C SER A 474 -15.58 5.89 -16.15
N PHE A 475 -15.93 4.71 -16.68
CA PHE A 475 -17.30 4.20 -16.63
C PHE A 475 -17.71 3.84 -15.20
N TYR A 476 -16.82 3.16 -14.48
CA TYR A 476 -17.03 2.78 -13.09
C TYR A 476 -17.19 3.99 -12.15
N GLU A 477 -16.34 5.00 -12.31
CA GLU A 477 -16.33 6.19 -11.46
C GLU A 477 -17.56 7.08 -11.68
N ARG A 478 -18.00 7.24 -12.93
CA ARG A 478 -19.23 7.98 -13.24
C ARG A 478 -20.49 7.33 -12.67
N GLN A 479 -20.47 6.02 -12.45
CA GLN A 479 -21.58 5.29 -11.84
C GLN A 479 -21.55 5.30 -10.31
N ARG A 480 -20.37 5.30 -9.68
CA ARG A 480 -20.23 5.03 -8.24
C ARG A 480 -19.92 6.26 -7.37
N LEU A 481 -19.16 7.25 -7.85
CA LEU A 481 -18.67 8.37 -7.02
C LEU A 481 -19.72 9.46 -6.69
N TRP A 482 -20.98 9.27 -7.07
CA TRP A 482 -22.09 10.21 -6.78
C TRP A 482 -23.28 9.54 -6.10
N VAL A 483 -23.06 8.46 -5.35
CA VAL A 483 -24.10 7.91 -4.45
C VAL A 483 -23.95 8.45 -3.02
N ASP A 484 -22.87 9.17 -2.70
CA ASP A 484 -22.68 9.74 -1.36
C ASP A 484 -22.54 11.25 -1.43
N SER A 485 -23.66 11.95 -1.32
CA SER A 485 -23.82 13.27 -0.69
C SER A 485 -25.29 13.70 -0.79
N SER A 486 -25.97 13.66 0.37
CA SER A 486 -27.28 14.27 0.69
C SER A 486 -28.57 13.44 0.61
N ASP A 487 -28.60 12.23 0.07
CA ASP A 487 -29.76 11.34 0.24
C ASP A 487 -29.32 9.89 0.11
N ALA A 488 -29.44 9.12 1.19
CA ALA A 488 -29.29 7.67 1.18
C ALA A 488 -30.44 7.02 0.40
N VAL A 489 -30.48 7.21 -0.92
CA VAL A 489 -31.26 6.38 -1.81
C VAL A 489 -30.52 5.04 -1.90
N LYS A 490 -31.09 4.07 -1.18
CA LYS A 490 -30.68 2.65 -1.18
C LYS A 490 -30.18 2.23 -2.56
N PRO A 491 -29.01 1.58 -2.69
CA PRO A 491 -28.56 1.09 -3.99
C PRO A 491 -29.65 0.18 -4.59
N PRO A 492 -29.92 0.25 -5.91
CA PRO A 492 -30.84 -0.69 -6.52
C PRO A 492 -30.31 -2.09 -6.25
N ARG A 493 -31.15 -2.87 -5.57
CA ARG A 493 -30.90 -4.24 -5.07
C ARG A 493 -30.11 -5.02 -6.13
N ARG A 494 -28.80 -5.15 -5.95
CA ARG A 494 -27.97 -6.03 -6.78
C ARG A 494 -28.58 -7.41 -6.65
N TRP A 495 -28.85 -8.05 -7.79
CA TRP A 495 -29.24 -9.46 -7.84
C TRP A 495 -28.12 -10.27 -7.17
N ARG A 496 -28.27 -10.54 -5.88
CA ARG A 496 -27.49 -11.55 -5.17
C ARG A 496 -28.24 -12.85 -5.40
N PHE A 497 -27.63 -13.76 -6.15
CA PHE A 497 -28.09 -15.13 -6.25
C PHE A 497 -27.94 -15.75 -4.85
N THR A 498 -28.98 -15.65 -4.04
CA THR A 498 -29.10 -16.38 -2.78
C THR A 498 -29.39 -17.83 -3.14
N GLY A 499 -28.33 -18.58 -3.45
CA GLY A 499 -28.42 -20.02 -3.61
C GLY A 499 -29.02 -20.66 -2.36
N PHE A 500 -29.82 -21.71 -2.58
CA PHE A 500 -30.54 -22.61 -1.66
C PHE A 500 -30.22 -22.56 -0.15
N SER A 501 -30.45 -21.42 0.50
CA SER A 501 -30.47 -21.30 1.96
C SER A 501 -31.88 -20.85 2.35
N PRO A 502 -32.64 -21.67 3.11
CA PRO A 502 -34.01 -21.34 3.51
C PRO A 502 -34.15 -20.06 4.35
N HIS A 503 -33.05 -19.50 4.86
CA HIS A 503 -33.01 -18.38 5.82
C HIS A 503 -32.10 -17.21 5.40
N GLY A 504 -31.92 -16.99 4.08
CA GLY A 504 -31.12 -15.86 3.58
C GLY A 504 -31.62 -14.47 3.98
N ASP A 505 -32.89 -14.38 4.40
CA ASP A 505 -33.53 -13.21 4.99
C ASP A 505 -33.01 -12.87 6.40
N ILE A 506 -32.76 -13.88 7.24
CA ILE A 506 -32.20 -13.68 8.59
C ILE A 506 -30.74 -13.22 8.48
N GLN A 507 -29.97 -13.81 7.58
CA GLN A 507 -28.56 -13.44 7.40
C GLN A 507 -28.41 -12.02 6.84
N ALA A 508 -29.38 -11.55 6.03
CA ALA A 508 -29.41 -10.17 5.56
C ALA A 508 -29.61 -9.14 6.69
N VAL A 509 -30.25 -9.49 7.80
CA VAL A 509 -30.42 -8.57 8.95
C VAL A 509 -29.08 -8.25 9.61
N PHE A 510 -28.16 -9.21 9.67
CA PHE A 510 -26.82 -9.02 10.23
C PHE A 510 -25.87 -8.27 9.29
N GLU A 511 -26.22 -8.10 8.02
CA GLU A 511 -25.42 -7.40 7.00
C GLU A 511 -25.90 -5.97 6.72
N VAL A 512 -27.04 -5.54 7.27
CA VAL A 512 -27.57 -4.19 7.09
C VAL A 512 -26.99 -3.28 8.17
N ASP A 513 -26.30 -2.23 7.75
CA ASP A 513 -25.81 -1.19 8.66
C ASP A 513 -26.98 -0.60 9.47
N THR A 514 -26.77 -0.47 10.77
CA THR A 514 -27.79 0.02 11.70
C THR A 514 -28.17 1.47 11.32
N PRO A 515 -29.46 1.79 11.14
CA PRO A 515 -29.87 3.14 10.75
C PRO A 515 -29.38 4.19 11.76
N ALA A 516 -28.90 5.34 11.29
CA ALA A 516 -28.30 6.39 12.14
C ALA A 516 -29.21 6.90 13.28
N HIS A 517 -30.53 6.81 13.14
CA HIS A 517 -31.46 7.15 14.22
C HIS A 517 -31.47 6.12 15.35
N VAL A 518 -31.30 4.83 15.03
CA VAL A 518 -31.23 3.74 16.01
C VAL A 518 -29.89 3.77 16.75
N LEU A 519 -28.80 4.13 16.07
CA LEU A 519 -27.49 4.32 16.71
C LEU A 519 -27.51 5.50 17.69
N ARG A 520 -28.10 6.64 17.30
CA ARG A 520 -28.29 7.76 18.22
C ARG A 520 -29.15 7.40 19.42
N GLU A 521 -30.23 6.64 19.19
CA GLU A 521 -31.11 6.17 20.25
C GLU A 521 -30.40 5.19 21.19
N ALA A 522 -29.54 4.31 20.66
CA ALA A 522 -28.72 3.40 21.45
C ALA A 522 -27.67 4.16 22.29
N ASP A 523 -26.98 5.15 21.71
CA ASP A 523 -26.01 5.99 22.45
C ASP A 523 -26.69 6.80 23.55
N GLU A 524 -27.90 7.31 23.31
CA GLU A 524 -28.70 8.02 24.32
C GLU A 524 -29.14 7.07 25.45
N LEU A 525 -29.51 5.83 25.13
CA LEU A 525 -29.87 4.80 26.12
C LEU A 525 -28.67 4.33 26.94
N ASP A 526 -27.52 4.11 26.31
CA ASP A 526 -26.27 3.75 26.99
C ASP A 526 -25.84 4.86 27.95
N GLY A 527 -25.91 6.14 27.53
CA GLY A 527 -25.63 7.27 28.42
C GLY A 527 -26.60 7.39 29.61
N LEU A 528 -27.87 7.01 29.44
CA LEU A 528 -28.85 6.96 30.53
C LEU A 528 -28.60 5.77 31.48
N SER A 529 -28.13 4.64 30.96
CA SER A 529 -27.76 3.46 31.75
C SER A 529 -26.54 3.74 32.65
N GLU A 530 -25.54 4.48 32.16
CA GLU A 530 -24.37 4.92 32.93
C GLU A 530 -24.74 5.88 34.06
N MET A 531 -25.82 6.65 33.90
CA MET A 531 -26.40 7.52 34.93
C MET A 531 -27.28 6.78 35.96
N GLY A 532 -27.37 5.44 35.87
CA GLY A 532 -28.03 4.59 36.87
C GLY A 532 -29.54 4.43 36.70
N PHE A 533 -30.10 4.78 35.54
CA PHE A 533 -31.50 4.54 35.22
C PHE A 533 -31.71 3.10 34.73
N SER A 534 -32.79 2.45 35.15
CA SER A 534 -33.17 1.11 34.67
C SER A 534 -33.76 1.18 33.26
N ASP A 535 -33.38 0.26 32.37
CA ASP A 535 -33.87 0.14 30.99
C ASP A 535 -35.41 0.20 30.88
N GLY A 536 -36.13 -0.29 31.90
CA GLY A 536 -37.59 -0.28 31.93
C GLY A 536 -38.20 1.13 32.04
N ASP A 537 -37.52 2.07 32.71
CA ASP A 537 -38.02 3.44 32.90
C ASP A 537 -37.72 4.31 31.67
N ALA A 538 -36.59 4.07 30.98
CA ALA A 538 -36.20 4.79 29.77
C ALA A 538 -37.16 4.50 28.59
N VAL A 539 -37.49 3.22 28.38
CA VAL A 539 -38.43 2.79 27.33
C VAL A 539 -39.86 3.30 27.58
N SER A 540 -40.27 3.42 28.84
CA SER A 540 -41.63 3.87 29.20
C SER A 540 -41.91 5.33 28.85
N ARG A 541 -40.88 6.20 28.88
CA ARG A 541 -41.01 7.62 28.51
C ARG A 541 -41.14 7.79 27.00
N ILE A 542 -40.43 6.98 26.22
CA ILE A 542 -40.39 7.08 24.75
C ILE A 542 -41.61 6.39 24.11
N SER A 543 -42.15 5.34 24.75
CA SER A 543 -43.40 4.67 24.34
C SER A 543 -44.60 5.62 24.19
N ARG A 544 -44.59 6.80 24.83
CA ARG A 544 -45.67 7.80 24.70
C ARG A 544 -45.62 8.60 23.39
N GLU A 545 -44.53 8.57 22.62
CA GLU A 545 -44.39 9.29 21.34
C GLU A 545 -44.59 8.41 20.10
N ILE A 546 -44.84 7.11 20.25
CA ILE A 546 -45.05 6.20 19.13
C ILE A 546 -46.40 6.47 18.45
N ARG A 547 -46.35 7.02 17.23
CA ARG A 547 -47.46 7.06 16.27
C ARG A 547 -47.98 5.63 16.02
N THR A 548 -49.30 5.51 15.91
CA THR A 548 -50.06 4.27 15.63
C THR A 548 -49.44 3.37 14.55
N PRO A 549 -49.49 2.03 14.71
CA PRO A 549 -48.96 1.11 13.70
C PRO A 549 -49.73 1.23 12.38
N VAL A 550 -48.97 1.31 11.28
CA VAL A 550 -49.52 1.24 9.92
C VAL A 550 -50.05 -0.18 9.70
N VAL A 551 -51.37 -0.31 9.61
CA VAL A 551 -52.03 -1.53 9.16
C VAL A 551 -51.65 -1.76 7.70
N PHE A 552 -50.88 -2.81 7.43
CA PHE A 552 -50.66 -3.30 6.06
C PHE A 552 -52.00 -3.77 5.48
N ALA A 553 -52.61 -2.97 4.62
CA ALA A 553 -53.72 -3.40 3.79
C ALA A 553 -53.20 -4.36 2.71
N LEU A 554 -53.41 -5.67 2.92
CA LEU A 554 -53.24 -6.68 1.88
C LEU A 554 -54.32 -6.48 0.81
N SER A 555 -53.95 -5.77 -0.26
CA SER A 555 -54.80 -5.61 -1.45
C SER A 555 -54.72 -6.85 -2.33
N ASN A 556 -55.87 -7.54 -2.42
CA ASN A 556 -56.37 -8.38 -3.51
C ASN A 556 -55.59 -9.64 -3.90
N ALA A 557 -55.89 -10.72 -3.17
CA ALA A 557 -56.05 -12.04 -3.78
C ALA A 557 -57.28 -12.02 -4.71
N GLY A 558 -57.05 -12.07 -6.02
CA GLY A 558 -58.10 -12.16 -7.03
C GLY A 558 -58.81 -13.51 -6.99
N THR A 559 -59.96 -13.58 -6.33
CA THR A 559 -60.94 -14.66 -6.49
C THR A 559 -61.60 -14.54 -7.85
N ARG A 560 -61.20 -15.38 -8.81
CA ARG A 560 -61.96 -15.64 -10.04
C ARG A 560 -62.99 -16.74 -9.74
N SER A 561 -64.26 -16.45 -9.95
CA SER A 561 -65.27 -17.46 -10.29
C SER A 561 -65.95 -17.09 -11.61
N PRO A 562 -66.36 -18.09 -12.41
CA PRO A 562 -66.64 -17.92 -13.83
C PRO A 562 -68.13 -17.67 -14.09
N THR A 563 -68.47 -16.98 -15.19
CA THR A 563 -69.59 -17.38 -16.06
C THR A 563 -69.68 -16.51 -17.31
N GLN A 564 -69.54 -17.20 -18.45
CA GLN A 564 -70.39 -17.16 -19.64
C GLN A 564 -70.51 -15.90 -20.51
N ALA A 565 -70.24 -16.17 -21.80
CA ALA A 565 -70.99 -15.74 -22.99
C ALA A 565 -70.87 -14.26 -23.40
N ALA A 566 -70.83 -13.88 -24.67
CA ALA A 566 -70.68 -14.53 -25.97
C ALA A 566 -70.64 -13.36 -27.00
N VAL A 567 -70.20 -13.64 -28.24
CA VAL A 567 -70.73 -13.01 -29.48
C VAL A 567 -70.32 -11.55 -29.73
N ILE A 568 -69.19 -11.33 -30.41
CA ILE A 568 -69.01 -11.06 -31.86
C ILE A 568 -67.56 -10.63 -32.10
#